data_AF-A0A9W4A472-F1
#
_entry.id   AF-A0A9W4A472-F1
#
_cell.length_a   1.000
_cell.length_b   1.000
_cell.length_c   1.000
_cell.angle_alpha   90.00
_cell.angle_beta   90.00
_cell.angle_gamma   90.00
#
_symmetry.space_group_name_H-M   'P 1'
#
loop_
_entity.id
_entity.type
_entity.pdbx_description
1 polymer ?
#
loop_
_entity_poly.entity_id
_entity_poly.type
_entity_poly.pdbx_seq_one_letter_code
_entity_poly.pdbx_strand_id
1 'polypeptide(L)'
;MGSIDSLSADIARELQRYANVVEEEIEVAKEKVADALVEELKQNSPKDTGKYAKGWRKKKMGDAIIVHNATKHQVAHLLEFGHAKANGGRVPPKVHIAPAEEHAINDFVERVERAVQQ
;
A
#
# COMPACT_ATOMS: atom_id res chain seq x y z
N MET A 1 5.71 -29.81 40.73
CA MET A 1 6.15 -29.43 39.36
C MET A 1 4.95 -29.54 38.44
N GLY A 2 4.07 -28.54 38.44
CA GLY A 2 2.79 -28.67 37.73
C GLY A 2 1.97 -27.38 37.62
N SER A 3 2.27 -26.37 38.44
CA SER A 3 1.63 -25.04 38.35
C SER A 3 2.45 -24.01 37.57
N ILE A 4 3.79 -24.07 37.65
CA ILE A 4 4.67 -23.17 36.89
C ILE A 4 4.77 -23.62 35.42
N ASP A 5 4.87 -24.92 35.18
CA ASP A 5 4.93 -25.48 33.82
C ASP A 5 3.58 -25.27 33.08
N SER A 6 2.46 -25.40 33.79
CA SER A 6 1.13 -25.11 33.23
C SER A 6 0.96 -23.63 32.92
N LEU A 7 1.36 -22.74 33.83
CA LEU A 7 1.31 -21.29 33.63
C LEU A 7 2.19 -20.87 32.44
N SER A 8 3.40 -21.43 32.33
CA SER A 8 4.30 -21.14 31.21
C SER A 8 3.71 -21.59 29.87
N ALA A 9 3.09 -22.77 29.84
CA ALA A 9 2.40 -23.26 28.64
C ALA A 9 1.18 -22.41 28.25
N ASP A 10 0.43 -21.91 29.23
CA ASP A 10 -0.72 -21.04 28.98
C ASP A 10 -0.28 -19.65 28.48
N ILE A 11 0.79 -19.06 29.04
CA ILE A 11 1.37 -17.80 28.54
C ILE A 11 1.85 -17.96 27.10
N ALA A 12 2.57 -19.03 26.78
CA ALA A 12 3.06 -19.29 25.42
C ALA A 12 1.90 -19.44 24.42
N ARG A 13 0.81 -20.13 24.83
CA ARG A 13 -0.39 -20.28 24.01
C ARG A 13 -1.06 -18.94 23.74
N GLU A 14 -1.17 -18.08 24.75
CA GLU A 14 -1.80 -16.77 24.59
C GLU A 14 -0.96 -15.82 23.73
N LEU A 15 0.37 -15.83 23.89
CA LEU A 15 1.28 -15.08 23.02
C LEU A 15 1.19 -15.55 21.56
N GLN A 16 1.06 -16.85 21.32
CA GLN A 16 0.89 -17.37 19.96
C GLN A 16 -0.45 -16.94 19.35
N ARG A 17 -1.53 -16.94 20.15
CA ARG A 17 -2.85 -16.45 19.69
C ARG A 17 -2.79 -14.97 19.33
N TYR A 18 -2.19 -14.17 20.21
CA TYR A 18 -1.98 -12.75 19.96
C TYR A 18 -1.21 -12.51 18.66
N ALA A 19 -0.08 -13.22 18.47
CA ALA A 19 0.72 -13.11 17.25
C ALA A 19 -0.10 -13.42 15.98
N ASN A 20 -0.91 -14.49 16.00
CA ASN A 20 -1.76 -14.86 14.88
C ASN A 20 -2.83 -13.79 14.58
N VAL A 21 -3.47 -13.23 15.62
CA VAL A 21 -4.48 -12.17 15.46
C VAL A 21 -3.85 -10.92 14.84
N VAL A 22 -2.70 -10.48 15.34
CA VAL A 22 -1.98 -9.32 14.79
C VAL A 22 -1.57 -9.57 13.34
N GLU A 23 -1.11 -10.77 13.00
CA GLU A 23 -0.76 -11.13 11.61
C GLU A 23 -1.98 -11.00 10.67
N GLU A 24 -3.13 -11.55 11.07
CA GLU A 24 -4.38 -11.44 10.29
C GLU A 24 -4.82 -9.97 10.12
N GLU A 25 -4.72 -9.15 11.17
CA GLU A 25 -5.06 -7.73 11.11
C GLU A 25 -4.13 -6.95 10.18
N ILE A 26 -2.83 -7.26 10.17
CA ILE A 26 -1.85 -6.66 9.25
C ILE A 26 -2.19 -7.03 7.80
N GLU A 27 -2.53 -8.29 7.50
CA GLU A 27 -2.95 -8.69 6.15
C GLU A 27 -4.20 -7.93 5.69
N VAL A 28 -5.18 -7.76 6.58
CA VAL A 28 -6.38 -6.96 6.30
C VAL A 28 -6.03 -5.49 6.08
N ALA A 29 -5.09 -4.94 6.85
CA ALA A 29 -4.62 -3.56 6.68
C ALA A 29 -3.96 -3.36 5.31
N LYS A 30 -3.07 -4.28 4.89
CA LYS A 30 -2.42 -4.24 3.56
C LYS A 30 -3.47 -4.18 2.44
N GLU A 31 -4.48 -5.06 2.47
CA GLU A 31 -5.51 -5.12 1.44
C GLU A 31 -6.35 -3.83 1.37
N LYS A 32 -6.75 -3.30 2.54
CA LYS A 32 -7.56 -2.07 2.63
C LYS A 32 -6.78 -0.84 2.13
N VAL A 33 -5.52 -0.69 2.54
CA VAL A 33 -4.66 0.41 2.08
C VAL A 33 -4.43 0.33 0.57
N ALA A 34 -4.18 -0.88 0.05
CA ALA A 34 -3.98 -1.07 -1.39
C ALA A 34 -5.24 -0.73 -2.20
N ASP A 35 -6.44 -1.08 -1.71
CA ASP A 35 -7.70 -0.69 -2.37
C ASP A 35 -7.90 0.83 -2.34
N ALA A 36 -7.68 1.46 -1.18
CA ALA A 36 -7.77 2.91 -1.04
C ALA A 36 -6.80 3.64 -1.99
N LEU A 37 -5.54 3.20 -2.04
CA LEU A 37 -4.52 3.76 -2.92
C LEU A 37 -4.89 3.61 -4.40
N VAL A 38 -5.42 2.46 -4.81
CA VAL A 38 -5.89 2.26 -6.19
C VAL A 38 -7.03 3.22 -6.54
N GLU A 39 -7.99 3.41 -5.63
CA GLU A 39 -9.11 4.33 -5.85
C GLU A 39 -8.68 5.79 -5.87
N GLU A 40 -7.81 6.21 -4.95
CA GLU A 40 -7.24 7.55 -4.92
C GLU A 40 -6.48 7.85 -6.23
N LEU A 41 -5.62 6.94 -6.67
CA LEU A 41 -4.88 7.08 -7.92
C LEU A 41 -5.82 7.15 -9.12
N LYS A 42 -6.90 6.34 -9.18
CA LYS A 42 -7.91 6.44 -10.26
C LYS A 42 -8.62 7.79 -10.29
N GLN A 43 -8.87 8.38 -9.13
CA GLN A 43 -9.57 9.65 -9.01
C GLN A 43 -8.68 10.82 -9.40
N ASN A 44 -7.45 10.86 -8.85
CA ASN A 44 -6.54 12.00 -8.88
C ASN A 44 -5.56 11.98 -10.06
N SER A 45 -5.39 10.84 -10.73
CA SER A 45 -4.49 10.77 -11.89
C SER A 45 -4.91 11.68 -13.04
N PRO A 46 -3.95 12.30 -13.76
CA PRO A 46 -4.22 13.07 -14.96
C PRO A 46 -5.05 12.31 -16.00
N LYS A 47 -6.04 12.99 -16.60
CA LYS A 47 -6.97 12.41 -17.57
C LYS A 47 -6.80 13.10 -18.93
N ASP A 48 -6.33 12.31 -19.89
CA ASP A 48 -6.45 12.62 -21.32
C ASP A 48 -7.65 11.83 -21.87
N THR A 49 -7.45 10.60 -22.35
CA THR A 49 -8.54 9.65 -22.68
C THR A 49 -9.11 8.89 -21.47
N GLY A 50 -8.55 9.12 -20.28
CA GLY A 50 -8.92 8.40 -19.04
C GLY A 50 -8.34 6.98 -18.91
N LYS A 51 -7.72 6.41 -19.95
CA LYS A 51 -7.10 5.06 -19.91
C LYS A 51 -6.00 4.93 -18.85
N TYR A 52 -5.22 5.99 -18.66
CA TYR A 52 -4.16 6.05 -17.64
C TYR A 52 -4.76 6.01 -16.23
N ALA A 53 -5.66 6.94 -15.90
CA ALA A 53 -6.32 6.98 -14.59
C ALA A 53 -7.05 5.66 -14.28
N LYS A 54 -7.76 5.07 -15.24
CA LYS A 54 -8.43 3.77 -15.05
C LYS A 54 -7.47 2.57 -15.00
N GLY A 55 -6.16 2.77 -15.18
CA GLY A 55 -5.15 1.72 -15.32
C GLY A 55 -4.59 1.17 -14.02
N TRP A 56 -4.84 1.82 -12.88
CA TRP A 56 -4.29 1.41 -11.59
C TRP A 56 -4.88 0.10 -11.08
N ARG A 57 -4.02 -0.83 -10.68
CA ARG A 57 -4.35 -2.16 -10.20
C ARG A 57 -3.43 -2.54 -9.05
N LYS A 58 -3.94 -3.33 -8.10
CA LYS A 58 -3.12 -4.03 -7.12
C LYS A 58 -2.83 -5.46 -7.58
N LYS A 59 -1.67 -5.99 -7.20
CA LYS A 59 -1.26 -7.38 -7.44
C LYS A 59 -0.56 -7.91 -6.19
N LYS A 60 -1.01 -9.05 -5.66
CA LYS A 60 -0.32 -9.77 -4.59
C LYS A 60 0.90 -10.51 -5.16
N MET A 61 2.06 -10.36 -4.53
CA MET A 61 3.32 -11.02 -4.89
C MET A 61 4.04 -11.44 -3.62
N GLY A 62 3.90 -12.73 -3.27
CA GLY A 62 4.32 -13.23 -1.97
C GLY A 62 3.53 -12.52 -0.86
N ASP A 63 4.26 -11.94 0.09
CA ASP A 63 3.70 -11.19 1.22
C ASP A 63 3.39 -9.71 0.90
N ALA A 64 3.83 -9.22 -0.28
CA ALA A 64 3.65 -7.84 -0.69
C ALA A 64 2.43 -7.65 -1.59
N ILE A 65 1.80 -6.47 -1.48
CA ILE A 65 0.80 -6.00 -2.44
C ILE A 65 1.40 -4.83 -3.23
N ILE A 66 1.48 -5.00 -4.55
CA ILE A 66 2.07 -4.01 -5.46
C ILE A 66 0.94 -3.27 -6.19
N VAL A 67 0.87 -1.96 -6.00
CA VAL A 67 0.00 -1.08 -6.79
C VAL A 67 0.78 -0.56 -8.00
N HIS A 68 0.23 -0.75 -9.20
CA HIS A 68 0.87 -0.37 -10.46
C HIS A 68 -0.15 0.04 -11.52
N ASN A 69 0.32 0.77 -12.54
CA ASN A 69 -0.53 1.11 -13.69
C ASN A 69 -0.41 0.04 -14.78
N ALA A 70 -1.42 -0.81 -14.93
CA ALA A 70 -1.39 -1.93 -15.86
C ALA A 70 -1.52 -1.52 -17.35
N THR A 71 -2.08 -0.33 -17.64
CA THR A 71 -2.39 0.07 -19.01
C THR A 71 -1.35 1.00 -19.62
N LYS A 72 -0.76 1.89 -18.83
CA LYS A 72 0.15 2.95 -19.28
C LYS A 72 1.26 3.23 -18.25
N HIS A 73 1.95 2.18 -17.77
CA HIS A 73 3.06 2.29 -16.81
C HIS A 73 4.18 3.26 -17.24
N GLN A 74 4.55 3.28 -18.53
CA GLN A 74 5.60 4.17 -19.05
C GLN A 74 5.31 5.65 -18.81
N VAL A 75 4.02 6.03 -18.84
CA VAL A 75 3.59 7.43 -18.71
C VAL A 75 3.66 7.88 -17.25
N ALA A 76 3.55 6.96 -16.28
CA ALA A 76 3.59 7.29 -14.86
C ALA A 76 4.87 8.04 -14.48
N HIS A 77 6.03 7.51 -14.86
CA HIS A 77 7.32 8.15 -14.60
C HIS A 77 7.43 9.53 -15.26
N LEU A 78 7.00 9.64 -16.52
CA LEU A 78 7.05 10.90 -17.28
C LEU A 78 6.14 11.98 -16.68
N LEU A 79 5.00 11.58 -16.11
CA LEU A 79 4.10 12.49 -15.41
C LEU A 79 4.69 12.89 -14.07
N GLU A 80 5.19 11.94 -13.28
CA GLU A 80 5.66 12.22 -11.92
C GLU A 80 6.90 13.12 -11.89
N PHE A 81 7.83 12.95 -12.83
CA PHE A 81 9.13 13.65 -12.81
C PHE A 81 9.34 14.64 -13.98
N GLY A 82 8.38 14.70 -14.90
CA GLY A 82 8.54 15.41 -16.17
C GLY A 82 9.57 14.74 -17.08
N HIS A 83 9.84 15.33 -18.24
CA HIS A 83 10.81 14.78 -19.20
C HIS A 83 11.32 15.83 -20.19
N ALA A 84 12.45 15.57 -20.83
CA ALA A 84 12.99 16.41 -21.89
C ALA A 84 12.15 16.31 -23.17
N LYS A 85 12.02 17.42 -23.90
CA LYS A 85 11.34 17.45 -25.21
C LYS A 85 12.34 17.20 -26.33
N ALA A 86 11.87 16.59 -27.42
CA ALA A 86 12.68 16.32 -28.61
C ALA A 86 13.29 17.60 -29.23
N ASN A 87 12.55 18.72 -29.20
CA ASN A 87 12.98 20.00 -29.80
C ASN A 87 13.62 20.96 -28.78
N GLY A 88 14.14 20.44 -27.67
CA GLY A 88 14.69 21.25 -26.57
C GLY A 88 13.64 21.70 -25.55
N GLY A 89 14.12 21.99 -24.34
CA GLY A 89 13.29 22.30 -23.17
C GLY A 89 12.75 21.07 -22.44
N ARG A 90 11.96 21.31 -21.38
CA ARG A 90 11.44 20.27 -20.48
C ARG A 90 9.91 20.38 -20.33
N VAL A 91 9.24 19.24 -20.21
CA VAL A 91 7.85 19.14 -19.73
C VAL A 91 7.89 19.09 -18.21
N PRO A 92 7.20 19.99 -17.49
CA PRO A 92 7.17 19.95 -16.03
C PRO A 92 6.41 18.72 -15.51
N PRO A 93 6.73 18.25 -14.30
CA PRO A 93 6.00 17.15 -13.66
C PRO A 93 4.55 17.53 -13.35
N LYS A 94 3.70 16.51 -13.32
CA LYS A 94 2.33 16.48 -12.82
C LYS A 94 2.27 15.41 -11.73
N VAL A 95 2.83 15.76 -10.57
CA VAL A 95 2.94 14.91 -9.39
C VAL A 95 1.55 14.50 -8.92
N HIS A 96 1.33 13.19 -8.78
CA HIS A 96 0.06 12.64 -8.28
C HIS A 96 0.22 11.28 -7.60
N ILE A 97 1.34 10.58 -7.83
CA ILE A 97 1.61 9.28 -7.19
C ILE A 97 2.22 9.50 -5.81
N ALA A 98 3.23 10.38 -5.69
CA ALA A 98 3.90 10.66 -4.43
C ALA A 98 2.95 11.06 -3.28
N PRO A 99 1.98 11.99 -3.44
CA PRO A 99 1.05 12.31 -2.35
C PRO A 99 0.15 11.12 -1.98
N ALA A 100 -0.29 10.32 -2.96
CA ALA A 100 -1.11 9.14 -2.68
C ALA A 100 -0.30 8.03 -1.99
N GLU A 101 0.98 7.88 -2.35
CA GLU A 101 1.93 6.99 -1.66
C GLU A 101 2.14 7.42 -0.21
N GLU A 102 2.36 8.71 0.04
CA GLU A 102 2.52 9.24 1.40
C GLU A 102 1.26 9.01 2.25
N HIS A 103 0.07 9.26 1.70
CA HIS A 103 -1.20 8.95 2.36
C HIS A 103 -1.32 7.45 2.68
N ALA A 104 -0.98 6.58 1.73
CA ALA A 104 -1.04 5.13 1.93
C ALA A 104 -0.06 4.64 3.00
N ILE A 105 1.16 5.20 3.04
CA ILE A 105 2.15 4.90 4.10
C ILE A 105 1.59 5.27 5.46
N ASN A 106 1.05 6.49 5.60
CA ASN A 106 0.50 6.96 6.87
C ASN A 106 -0.71 6.12 7.32
N ASP A 107 -1.66 5.82 6.42
CA ASP A 107 -2.82 4.97 6.72
C ASP A 107 -2.38 3.55 7.11
N PHE A 108 -1.38 2.98 6.44
CA PHE A 108 -0.86 1.67 6.79
C PHE A 108 -0.23 1.66 8.19
N VAL A 109 0.64 2.62 8.50
CA VAL A 109 1.26 2.74 9.83
C VAL A 109 0.19 2.87 10.91
N GLU A 110 -0.80 3.75 10.74
CA GLU A 110 -1.88 3.93 11.72
C GLU A 110 -2.71 2.66 11.94
N ARG A 111 -2.97 1.87 10.89
CA ARG A 111 -3.67 0.59 11.01
C ARG A 111 -2.84 -0.46 11.74
N VAL A 112 -1.54 -0.53 11.46
CA VAL A 112 -0.63 -1.47 12.12
C VAL A 112 -0.46 -1.12 13.60
N GLU A 113 -0.29 0.17 13.93
CA GLU A 113 -0.22 0.62 15.33
C GLU A 113 -1.49 0.24 16.11
N ARG A 114 -2.67 0.42 15.50
CA ARG A 114 -3.94 0.00 16.10
C ARG A 114 -4.05 -1.51 16.27
N ALA A 115 -3.50 -2.29 15.34
CA ALA A 115 -3.53 -3.75 15.43
C ALA A 115 -2.65 -4.29 16.57
N VAL A 116 -1.53 -3.61 16.85
CA VAL A 116 -0.58 -4.02 17.89
C VAL A 116 -0.95 -3.48 19.29
N GLN A 117 -1.80 -2.46 19.38
CA GLN A 117 -2.23 -1.88 20.65
C GLN A 117 -3.50 -2.53 21.24
N GLN A 118 -4.15 -3.42 20.50
CA GLN A 118 -5.30 -4.21 20.98
C GLN A 118 -4.84 -5.34 21.90
#